data_AF-A0A1S8LWR6-F1
#
_entry.id   AF-A0A1S8LWR6-F1
#
_cell.length_a   1.000
_cell.length_b   1.000
_cell.length_c   1.000
_cell.angle_alpha   90.00
_cell.angle_beta   90.00
_cell.angle_gamma   90.00
#
_symmetry.space_group_name_H-M   'P 1'
#
loop_
_entity.id
_entity.type
_entity.pdbx_description
1 polymer ?
#
loop_
_entity_poly.entity_id
_entity_poly.type
_entity_poly.pdbx_seq_one_letter_code
_entity_poly.pdbx_strand_id
1 'polypeptide(L)' 'MVREKIYPNYINRYYYENGDSVIYLKRYQAGKLIYSLPMIFDTSAEAEKYFKENCGA' A
#
# COMPACT_ATOMS: atom_id res chain seq x y z
N MET A 1 7.21 5.68 4.02
CA MET A 1 7.17 5.78 2.54
C MET A 1 5.74 5.57 2.06
N VAL A 2 5.38 6.22 0.95
CA VAL A 2 4.04 6.08 0.33
C VAL A 2 4.20 5.84 -1.16
N ARG A 3 3.47 4.87 -1.70
CA ARG A 3 3.35 4.62 -3.15
C ARG A 3 1.90 4.62 -3.57
N GLU A 4 1.65 5.04 -4.80
CA GLU A 4 0.29 5.17 -5.32
C GLU A 4 0.11 4.32 -6.58
N LYS A 5 -1.06 3.68 -6.68
CA LYS A 5 -1.49 3.00 -7.90
C LYS A 5 -2.86 3.51 -8.30
N ILE A 6 -2.91 4.12 -9.47
CA ILE A 6 -4.11 4.78 -10.01
C ILE A 6 -4.89 3.77 -10.85
N TYR A 7 -6.19 3.66 -10.56
CA TYR A 7 -7.16 2.87 -11.31
C TYR A 7 -8.25 3.81 -11.84
N PRO A 8 -9.03 3.43 -12.87
CA PRO A 8 -10.02 4.31 -13.48
C PRO A 8 -11.02 4.95 -12.50
N ASN A 9 -11.38 4.24 -11.42
CA ASN A 9 -12.43 4.68 -10.49
C ASN A 9 -11.92 4.95 -9.05
N TYR A 10 -10.65 4.69 -8.76
CA TYR A 10 -10.09 4.85 -7.42
C TYR A 10 -8.56 4.92 -7.44
N ILE A 11 -7.99 5.39 -6.33
CA ILE A 11 -6.54 5.39 -6.10
C ILE A 11 -6.26 4.50 -4.89
N ASN A 12 -5.34 3.55 -5.04
CA ASN A 12 -4.76 2.84 -3.90
C ASN A 12 -3.50 3.58 -3.45
N ARG A 13 -3.42 3.90 -2.17
CA ARG A 13 -2.22 4.40 -1.49
C ARG A 13 -1.71 3.32 -0.55
N TYR A 14 -0.44 2.97 -0.69
CA TYR A 14 0.22 1.99 0.14
C TYR A 14 1.20 2.73 1.04
N TYR A 15 1.06 2.57 2.36
CA TYR A 15 1.92 3.18 3.36
C TYR A 15 2.79 2.10 3.97
N TYR A 16 4.11 2.29 3.91
CA TYR A 16 5.10 1.33 4.38
C TYR A 16 6.24 2.06 5.09
N GLU A 17 6.63 1.59 6.26
CA GLU A 17 7.79 2.08 7.01
C GLU A 17 8.97 1.11 6.83
N ASN A 18 10.18 1.64 6.65
CA ASN A 18 11.31 0.77 6.33
C ASN A 18 11.66 -0.13 7.51
N GLY A 19 11.67 -1.44 7.30
CA GLY A 19 11.91 -2.43 8.34
C GLY A 19 10.64 -3.01 8.96
N ASP A 20 9.45 -2.53 8.58
CA ASP A 20 8.19 -3.12 8.99
C ASP A 20 7.87 -4.40 8.21
N SER A 21 7.08 -5.30 8.81
CA SER A 21 6.46 -6.43 8.11
C SER A 21 5.03 -6.14 7.67
N VAL A 22 4.58 -4.89 7.74
CA VAL A 22 3.20 -4.48 7.46
C VAL A 22 3.15 -3.33 6.45
N ILE A 23 2.23 -3.43 5.50
CA ILE A 23 1.88 -2.36 4.57
C ILE A 23 0.41 -2.00 4.76
N TYR A 24 0.10 -0.73 4.95
CA TYR A 24 -1.28 -0.28 5.02
C TYR A 24 -1.77 0.17 3.65
N LEU A 25 -2.74 -0.55 3.10
CA LEU A 25 -3.45 -0.16 1.89
C LEU A 25 -4.65 0.71 2.26
N LYS A 26 -4.75 1.89 1.66
CA LYS A 26 -5.94 2.75 1.69
C LYS A 26 -6.44 3.01 0.28
N ARG A 27 -7.74 2.86 0.04
CA ARG A 27 -8.37 3.16 -1.26
C ARG A 27 -9.22 4.42 -1.17
N TYR A 28 -9.02 5.32 -2.11
CA TYR A 28 -9.75 6.57 -2.22
C TYR A 28 -10.55 6.63 -3.51
N GLN A 29 -11.81 7.08 -3.43
CA GLN A 29 -12.65 7.38 -4.58
C GLN A 29 -13.18 8.81 -4.43
N ALA A 30 -12.94 9.66 -5.45
CA ALA A 30 -13.27 11.09 -5.41
C ALA A 30 -12.79 11.78 -4.12
N GLY A 31 -11.56 11.48 -3.67
CA GLY A 31 -10.95 12.03 -2.46
C GLY A 31 -11.44 11.44 -1.14
N LYS A 32 -12.48 10.59 -1.13
CA LYS A 32 -13.00 9.94 0.08
C LYS A 32 -12.36 8.57 0.28
N LEU A 33 -11.95 8.26 1.51
CA LEU A 33 -11.49 6.93 1.90
C LEU A 33 -12.68 5.97 1.91
N ILE A 34 -12.59 4.90 1.12
CA ILE A 34 -13.67 3.89 0.98
C ILE A 34 -13.25 2.50 1.48
N TYR A 35 -11.95 2.26 1.66
CA TYR A 35 -11.43 0.98 2.11
C TYR A 35 -10.04 1.14 2.74
N SER A 36 -9.76 0.38 3.80
CA SER A 36 -8.47 0.34 4.48
C SER A 36 -8.17 -1.09 4.93
N LEU A 37 -7.00 -1.61 4.59
CA LEU A 37 -6.58 -2.96 4.93
C LEU A 37 -5.09 -2.98 5.32
N PRO A 38 -4.72 -3.58 6.46
CA PRO A 38 -3.34 -3.96 6.74
C PRO A 38 -2.97 -5.24 5.98
N MET A 39 -1.86 -5.20 5.26
CA MET A 39 -1.24 -6.34 4.61
C MET A 39 -0.05 -6.77 5.46
N ILE A 40 -0.17 -7.91 6.13
CA ILE A 40 0.82 -8.45 7.06
C ILE A 40 1.63 -9.52 6.34
N PHE A 41 2.94 -9.43 6.45
CA PHE A 41 3.91 -10.37 5.90
C PHE A 41 4.66 -11.06 7.02
N ASP A 42 5.25 -12.22 6.74
CA ASP A 42 6.00 -12.98 7.74
C ASP A 42 7.33 -12.28 8.09
N THR A 43 7.92 -11.57 7.13
CA THR A 43 9.16 -10.82 7.31
C THR A 43 9.10 -9.40 6.76
N SER A 44 9.96 -8.52 7.28
CA SER A 44 10.11 -7.16 6.75
C SER A 44 10.72 -7.12 5.35
N ALA A 45 11.59 -8.08 5.02
CA ALA A 45 12.16 -8.21 3.68
C ALA A 45 11.08 -8.52 2.62
N GLU A 46 10.11 -9.37 2.95
CA GLU A 46 8.97 -9.67 2.08
C GLU A 46 8.06 -8.47 1.90
N ALA A 47 7.75 -7.75 2.99
CA ALA A 47 6.98 -6.52 2.92
C ALA A 47 7.69 -5.46 2.04
N GLU A 48 8.99 -5.25 2.24
CA GLU A 48 9.78 -4.31 1.44
C GLU A 48 9.77 -4.69 -0.04
N LYS A 49 9.99 -5.97 -0.35
CA LYS A 49 9.95 -6.48 -1.72
C LYS A 49 8.58 -6.27 -2.35
N TYR A 50 7.51 -6.64 -1.66
CA TYR A 50 6.14 -6.46 -2.14
C TYR A 50 5.85 -4.97 -2.39
N PHE A 51 6.23 -4.09 -1.46
CA PHE A 51 6.03 -2.65 -1.59
C PHE A 51 6.72 -2.07 -2.83
N LYS A 52 7.95 -2.50 -3.12
CA LYS A 52 8.73 -2.02 -4.27
C LYS A 52 8.20 -2.54 -5.61
N GLU A 53 7.72 -3.79 -5.65
CA GLU A 53 7.34 -4.46 -6.89
C GLU A 53 5.85 -4.28 -7.25
N ASN A 54 4.95 -4.16 -6.27
CA ASN A 54 3.50 -4.28 -6.49
C ASN A 54 2.69 -3.01 -6.19
N CYS A 55 3.20 -2.10 -5.33
CA CYS A 55 2.42 -0.98 -4.78
C CYS A 55 2.40 0.30 -5.63
N GLY A 56 2.85 0.23 -6.89
CA GLY A 56 2.97 1.40 -7.78
C GLY A 56 4.39 1.97 -7.81
N ALA A 57 4.60 3.04 -8.59
CA ALA A 57 5.88 3.75 -8.70
C ALA A 57 5.91 4.93 -7.72
#